data_AF-A0A4Y9Z2M8-F1
#
_entry.id   AF-A0A4Y9Z2M8-F1
#
_cell.length_a   1.000
_cell.length_b   1.000
_cell.length_c   1.000
_cell.angle_alpha   90.00
_cell.angle_beta   90.00
_cell.angle_gamma   90.00
#
_symmetry.space_group_name_H-M   'P 1'
#
loop_
_entity.id
_entity.type
_entity.pdbx_description
1 polymer ?
#
loop_
_entity_poly.entity_id
_entity_poly.type
_entity_poly.pdbx_seq_one_letter_code
_entity_poly.pdbx_strand_id
1 'polypeptide(L)'
;MDTAMVYTSPVRRSSSLPTSANERRNMVCRASCPDSDSDVMVVDGPITPPLSPGQNDDRKAETAIVADQASIYNARDSALNAQVRSSLGPSQLEGPRSTQDTDQDICMERDEASSCHSASSPPRPPLRVLEEEQEHIHHSLKLSDFEVKGTLGAGTFARVLLVRLRTAARSGSTSLFAMKILRKTEIIRLRQVEHVKAERHILSRVRHPFVVDLYATFQDSLNIYMLLSYAPGGELFTHLRRAGRFSPDVTRFYLATIVLALKYLHSFDIIYRDLKPENLLLDSRGYIRLTDFGFAKVVDDRTWTLCGTPEYLAPEIIQSDGHGKPADWWACGVLAYEMMVGYPPFFDETPYGIYEKILKGKIHWPRDMDPLSRELVKGFLHPDRSKRLGNLINGPQDVLDHPWFQGVDWDALERREIRAPIIPHVTSVDDTRYFTRLPLPLPDEIPGLLRGEQPPALQQRFDVIGFQFTDF
;
A
#
# COMPACT_ATOMS: atom_id res chain seq x y z
N MET A 1 -14.62 -25.09 14.53
CA MET A 1 -15.67 -25.22 13.51
C MET A 1 -15.49 -24.08 12.53
N ASP A 2 -15.41 -24.44 11.25
CA ASP A 2 -14.56 -23.79 10.26
C ASP A 2 -14.97 -22.36 9.90
N THR A 3 -13.97 -21.48 9.78
CA THR A 3 -14.13 -20.10 9.31
C THR A 3 -13.31 -19.93 8.03
N ALA A 4 -13.94 -20.19 6.88
CA ALA A 4 -13.41 -19.81 5.58
C ALA A 4 -13.99 -18.45 5.19
N MET A 5 -13.16 -17.40 5.15
CA MET A 5 -13.52 -16.12 4.54
C MET A 5 -13.29 -16.19 3.04
N VAL A 6 -14.37 -16.09 2.28
CA VAL A 6 -14.36 -16.04 0.81
C VAL A 6 -14.06 -14.60 0.38
N TYR A 7 -12.93 -14.40 -0.30
CA TYR A 7 -12.63 -13.18 -1.05
C TYR A 7 -13.16 -13.31 -2.48
N THR A 8 -14.02 -12.40 -2.92
CA THR A 8 -14.42 -12.26 -4.33
C THR A 8 -13.87 -10.95 -4.90
N SER A 9 -12.97 -11.08 -5.87
CA SER A 9 -12.50 -9.98 -6.72
C SER A 9 -13.50 -9.71 -7.85
N PRO A 10 -13.82 -8.45 -8.22
CA PRO A 10 -14.75 -8.19 -9.31
C PRO A 10 -14.05 -8.23 -10.68
N VAL A 11 -14.44 -9.20 -11.50
CA VAL A 11 -14.17 -9.24 -12.95
C VAL A 11 -15.04 -8.19 -13.65
N ARG A 12 -14.42 -7.20 -14.32
CA ARG A 12 -15.14 -6.27 -15.21
C ARG A 12 -15.19 -6.83 -16.63
N ARG A 13 -16.39 -7.01 -17.19
CA ARG A 13 -16.64 -7.16 -18.63
C ARG A 13 -17.33 -5.90 -19.17
N SER A 14 -16.73 -5.27 -20.17
CA SER A 14 -17.40 -4.41 -21.17
C SER A 14 -18.10 -5.33 -22.19
N SER A 15 -19.07 -4.97 -23.03
CA SER A 15 -19.51 -3.73 -23.67
C SER A 15 -20.77 -4.04 -24.48
N SER A 16 -21.66 -3.07 -24.69
CA SER A 16 -22.58 -3.04 -25.83
C SER A 16 -22.66 -1.62 -26.41
N LEU A 17 -22.38 -1.51 -27.71
CA LEU A 17 -22.52 -0.32 -28.57
C LEU A 17 -24.01 -0.10 -28.94
N PRO A 18 -24.40 1.09 -29.47
CA PRO A 18 -24.50 1.21 -30.94
C PRO A 18 -24.10 2.56 -31.57
N THR A 19 -23.44 2.43 -32.74
CA THR A 19 -23.52 3.17 -34.03
C THR A 19 -23.63 4.70 -34.15
N SER A 20 -22.55 5.28 -34.71
CA SER A 20 -22.40 6.11 -35.93
C SER A 20 -23.40 7.22 -36.30
N ALA A 21 -22.86 8.44 -36.50
CA ALA A 21 -22.94 9.15 -37.78
C ALA A 21 -21.88 10.28 -37.86
N ASN A 22 -21.19 10.29 -39.00
CA ASN A 22 -20.19 11.25 -39.46
C ASN A 22 -20.86 12.56 -39.90
N GLU A 23 -20.25 13.72 -39.63
CA GLU A 23 -20.24 14.82 -40.61
C GLU A 23 -19.10 15.81 -40.30
N ARG A 24 -18.13 15.86 -41.21
CA ARG A 24 -17.07 16.86 -41.26
C ARG A 24 -17.58 18.08 -42.03
N ARG A 25 -17.37 19.29 -41.51
CA ARG A 25 -17.24 20.49 -42.34
C ARG A 25 -16.21 21.46 -41.75
N ASN A 26 -15.19 21.72 -42.56
CA ASN A 26 -14.20 22.78 -42.40
C ASN A 26 -14.88 24.16 -42.39
N MET A 27 -14.43 25.06 -41.52
CA MET A 27 -14.47 26.48 -41.82
C MET A 27 -13.28 27.19 -41.14
N VAL A 28 -12.38 27.68 -41.99
CA VAL A 28 -11.26 28.57 -41.67
C VAL A 28 -11.80 30.00 -41.73
N CYS A 29 -11.56 30.81 -40.70
CA CYS A 29 -11.54 32.27 -40.81
C CYS A 29 -10.54 32.86 -39.80
N ARG A 30 -9.64 33.70 -40.32
CA ARG A 30 -8.60 34.49 -39.65
C ARG A 30 -9.19 35.73 -38.97
N ALA A 31 -8.60 36.15 -37.83
CA ALA A 31 -8.30 37.54 -37.47
C ALA A 31 -7.44 37.52 -36.17
N SER A 32 -6.14 37.84 -36.23
CA SER A 32 -5.51 39.17 -36.08
C SER A 32 -5.38 39.62 -34.62
N CYS A 33 -4.14 39.62 -34.12
CA CYS A 33 -3.70 40.24 -32.85
C CYS A 33 -3.61 41.77 -32.96
N PRO A 34 -3.42 42.47 -31.84
CA PRO A 34 -2.20 43.27 -31.72
C PRO A 34 -1.46 43.08 -30.38
N ASP A 35 -0.15 43.28 -30.48
CA ASP A 35 0.91 43.17 -29.47
C ASP A 35 0.87 44.27 -28.39
N SER A 36 1.40 43.93 -27.21
CA SER A 36 2.13 44.87 -26.36
C SER A 36 3.15 44.11 -25.48
N ASP A 37 4.42 44.33 -25.80
CA ASP A 37 5.60 43.84 -25.10
C ASP A 37 5.75 44.38 -23.66
N SER A 38 6.28 43.53 -22.77
CA SER A 38 7.26 43.95 -21.76
C SER A 38 8.11 42.74 -21.33
N ASP A 39 9.38 42.78 -21.73
CA ASP A 39 10.46 41.85 -21.42
C ASP A 39 10.85 41.83 -19.94
N VAL A 40 11.09 40.65 -19.36
CA VAL A 40 12.25 40.36 -18.47
C VAL A 40 12.69 38.90 -18.63
N MET A 41 13.99 38.73 -18.83
CA MET A 41 14.72 37.51 -19.22
C MET A 41 14.62 36.33 -18.25
N VAL A 42 14.42 35.12 -18.78
CA VAL A 42 14.78 33.85 -18.12
C VAL A 42 15.89 33.20 -18.94
N VAL A 43 17.03 33.01 -18.28
CA VAL A 43 18.22 32.36 -18.83
C VAL A 43 18.02 30.85 -18.73
N ASP A 44 17.84 30.19 -19.86
CA ASP A 44 17.85 28.72 -19.94
C ASP A 44 19.30 28.20 -19.89
N GLY A 45 19.58 27.35 -18.91
CA GLY A 45 20.80 26.57 -18.84
C GLY A 45 20.56 25.29 -18.03
N PRO A 46 20.82 24.09 -18.57
CA PRO A 46 20.73 22.86 -17.81
C PRO A 46 21.94 22.76 -16.86
N ILE A 47 21.68 22.65 -15.55
CA ILE A 47 22.71 22.35 -14.55
C ILE A 47 22.78 20.83 -14.39
N THR A 48 23.84 20.25 -14.94
CA THR A 48 24.25 18.85 -14.83
C THR A 48 24.89 18.59 -13.45
N PRO A 49 24.65 17.45 -12.78
CA PRO A 49 25.42 17.05 -11.60
C PRO A 49 26.83 16.55 -11.99
N PRO A 50 27.85 16.66 -11.11
CA PRO A 50 29.23 16.34 -11.45
C PRO A 50 29.48 14.82 -11.52
N LEU A 51 30.10 14.37 -12.62
CA LEU A 51 30.65 13.03 -12.80
C LEU A 51 32.07 12.95 -12.23
N SER A 52 32.37 11.83 -11.57
CA SER A 52 33.74 11.42 -11.18
C SER A 52 34.46 10.72 -12.37
N PRO A 53 35.80 10.72 -12.42
CA PRO A 53 36.54 10.64 -13.67
C PRO A 53 36.78 9.22 -14.22
N GLY A 54 36.52 9.09 -15.52
CA GLY A 54 37.48 8.59 -16.51
C GLY A 54 37.69 7.08 -16.64
N GLN A 55 37.19 6.53 -17.75
CA GLN A 55 37.98 5.67 -18.65
C GLN A 55 37.37 5.71 -20.06
N ASN A 56 38.20 6.11 -21.02
CA ASN A 56 37.93 6.15 -22.46
C ASN A 56 37.73 4.74 -23.01
N ASP A 57 36.75 4.55 -23.91
CA ASP A 57 37.08 4.14 -25.27
C ASP A 57 35.90 4.34 -26.25
N ASP A 58 36.25 4.90 -27.40
CA ASP A 58 35.41 5.21 -28.55
C ASP A 58 34.91 3.94 -29.27
N ARG A 59 33.66 3.98 -29.78
CA ARG A 59 33.34 3.86 -31.23
C ARG A 59 31.82 3.83 -31.53
N LYS A 60 31.40 4.89 -32.23
CA LYS A 60 30.51 4.97 -33.41
C LYS A 60 29.10 4.33 -33.40
N ALA A 61 28.11 5.23 -33.27
CA ALA A 61 26.98 5.53 -34.17
C ALA A 61 26.39 4.45 -35.10
N GLU A 62 25.07 4.26 -35.02
CA GLU A 62 24.16 4.43 -36.17
C GLU A 62 22.67 4.54 -35.75
N THR A 63 21.87 5.03 -36.69
CA THR A 63 20.63 5.81 -36.50
C THR A 63 19.38 5.01 -36.91
N ALA A 64 18.26 5.32 -36.24
CA ALA A 64 16.86 5.32 -36.71
C ALA A 64 16.16 4.00 -37.13
N ILE A 65 14.95 3.80 -36.63
CA ILE A 65 13.65 3.81 -37.37
C ILE A 65 12.56 3.09 -36.54
N VAL A 66 11.38 3.70 -36.56
CA VAL A 66 10.08 3.28 -36.01
C VAL A 66 9.55 2.02 -36.68
N ALA A 67 8.99 1.07 -35.93
CA ALA A 67 7.85 0.27 -36.39
C ALA A 67 7.10 -0.39 -35.23
N ASP A 68 5.81 -0.07 -35.21
CA ASP A 68 4.69 -0.74 -34.57
C ASP A 68 4.53 -2.18 -35.08
N GLN A 69 4.22 -3.14 -34.20
CA GLN A 69 3.16 -4.16 -34.40
C GLN A 69 3.19 -5.26 -33.33
N ALA A 70 2.00 -5.49 -32.77
CA ALA A 70 1.61 -6.70 -32.07
C ALA A 70 1.47 -7.89 -33.03
N SER A 71 1.73 -9.11 -32.52
CA SER A 71 0.83 -10.28 -32.56
C SER A 71 1.56 -11.63 -32.74
N ILE A 72 1.12 -12.59 -31.92
CA ILE A 72 1.04 -14.05 -32.18
C ILE A 72 2.35 -14.87 -32.12
N TYR A 73 2.39 -15.79 -31.15
CA TYR A 73 3.07 -17.08 -31.32
C TYR A 73 2.13 -18.22 -30.96
N ASN A 74 1.94 -19.12 -31.92
CA ASN A 74 1.45 -20.48 -31.77
C ASN A 74 2.39 -21.40 -32.58
N ALA A 75 2.40 -22.69 -32.19
CA ALA A 75 3.15 -23.85 -32.71
C ALA A 75 4.56 -24.06 -32.08
N ARG A 76 4.80 -25.11 -31.27
CA ARG A 76 4.85 -26.59 -31.51
C ARG A 76 5.94 -27.02 -32.49
N ASP A 77 6.95 -27.75 -32.01
CA ASP A 77 7.20 -29.20 -32.23
C ASP A 77 8.49 -29.63 -31.47
N SER A 78 8.48 -30.70 -30.65
CA SER A 78 8.77 -32.15 -30.94
C SER A 78 10.27 -32.40 -31.22
N ALA A 79 11.01 -33.41 -30.72
CA ALA A 79 10.80 -34.62 -29.91
C ALA A 79 12.20 -35.21 -29.54
N LEU A 80 12.32 -36.07 -28.51
CA LEU A 80 12.76 -37.48 -28.64
C LEU A 80 12.89 -38.24 -27.31
N ASN A 81 12.52 -39.52 -27.40
CA ASN A 81 12.44 -40.66 -26.46
C ASN A 81 13.56 -40.91 -25.44
N ALA A 82 13.15 -41.51 -24.29
CA ALA A 82 13.65 -42.82 -23.84
C ALA A 82 12.72 -43.46 -22.77
N GLN A 83 12.23 -44.67 -23.05
CA GLN A 83 11.56 -45.59 -22.12
C GLN A 83 12.57 -46.25 -21.16
N VAL A 84 12.14 -46.65 -19.96
CA VAL A 84 12.39 -47.99 -19.34
C VAL A 84 11.59 -48.16 -18.02
N ARG A 85 10.76 -49.22 -18.02
CA ARG A 85 10.28 -50.13 -16.95
C ARG A 85 9.27 -49.68 -15.88
N SER A 86 8.09 -50.28 -15.97
CA SER A 86 7.04 -50.41 -14.94
C SER A 86 6.97 -51.84 -14.38
N SER A 87 7.02 -51.91 -13.05
CA SER A 87 6.30 -52.70 -12.04
C SER A 87 5.50 -53.98 -12.41
N LEU A 88 5.96 -55.09 -11.83
CA LEU A 88 5.32 -56.14 -11.00
C LEU A 88 3.78 -56.32 -10.98
N GLY A 89 3.36 -57.59 -11.06
CA GLY A 89 2.00 -58.11 -10.88
C GLY A 89 1.65 -58.60 -9.45
N PRO A 90 0.46 -59.20 -9.24
CA PRO A 90 -0.17 -59.36 -7.92
C PRO A 90 -0.29 -60.83 -7.43
N SER A 91 -0.92 -61.00 -6.24
CA SER A 91 -1.42 -62.23 -5.56
C SER A 91 -0.44 -62.88 -4.55
N GLN A 92 -0.81 -63.49 -3.42
CA GLN A 92 -2.06 -63.77 -2.69
C GLN A 92 -1.69 -64.39 -1.31
N LEU A 93 -2.69 -64.50 -0.41
CA LEU A 93 -2.91 -65.54 0.64
C LEU A 93 -2.50 -65.34 2.13
N GLU A 94 -3.54 -65.56 2.95
CA GLU A 94 -3.62 -66.19 4.29
C GLU A 94 -3.52 -65.36 5.60
N GLY A 95 -4.62 -65.39 6.39
CA GLY A 95 -4.66 -65.12 7.85
C GLY A 95 -4.49 -66.42 8.66
N PRO A 96 -5.06 -66.61 9.88
CA PRO A 96 -5.76 -65.68 10.81
C PRO A 96 -5.32 -65.84 12.30
N ARG A 97 -5.88 -65.02 13.23
CA ARG A 97 -6.31 -65.33 14.64
C ARG A 97 -6.47 -64.04 15.50
N SER A 98 -7.70 -63.70 15.94
CA SER A 98 -8.26 -63.76 17.32
C SER A 98 -7.47 -62.93 18.37
N THR A 99 -8.00 -62.04 19.22
CA THR A 99 -9.22 -62.04 20.08
C THR A 99 -9.34 -60.70 20.84
N GLN A 100 -10.58 -60.26 21.09
CA GLN A 100 -11.17 -59.65 22.32
C GLN A 100 -10.65 -58.33 22.96
N ASP A 101 -11.62 -57.41 23.11
CA ASP A 101 -11.98 -56.52 24.25
C ASP A 101 -10.89 -56.02 25.23
N THR A 102 -10.86 -54.69 25.46
CA THR A 102 -11.37 -54.03 26.68
C THR A 102 -11.01 -52.54 26.75
N ASP A 103 -11.94 -51.73 27.28
CA ASP A 103 -11.75 -50.37 27.80
C ASP A 103 -10.70 -50.35 28.94
N GLN A 104 -9.86 -49.29 29.00
CA GLN A 104 -9.49 -48.62 30.25
C GLN A 104 -8.65 -47.35 30.04
N ASP A 105 -9.13 -46.25 30.62
CA ASP A 105 -8.37 -45.05 30.97
C ASP A 105 -7.24 -45.37 31.95
N ILE A 106 -6.01 -44.94 31.65
CA ILE A 106 -4.93 -44.75 32.64
C ILE A 106 -4.15 -43.47 32.29
N CYS A 107 -4.07 -42.58 33.28
CA CYS A 107 -3.21 -41.40 33.29
C CYS A 107 -1.78 -41.72 33.79
N MET A 108 -0.83 -40.94 33.27
CA MET A 108 0.56 -40.69 33.71
C MET A 108 1.62 -41.77 33.43
N GLU A 109 2.57 -41.48 32.53
CA GLU A 109 3.96 -41.18 32.92
C GLU A 109 4.78 -40.64 31.73
N ARG A 110 5.89 -39.99 32.08
CA ARG A 110 6.69 -39.05 31.28
C ARG A 110 7.58 -39.79 30.28
N ASP A 111 7.61 -39.30 29.04
CA ASP A 111 8.79 -39.40 28.18
C ASP A 111 9.23 -37.99 27.76
N GLU A 112 10.36 -37.56 28.34
CA GLU A 112 11.10 -36.36 27.95
C GLU A 112 11.68 -36.56 26.55
N ALA A 113 11.01 -36.01 25.53
CA ALA A 113 11.59 -35.80 24.22
C ALA A 113 11.85 -34.30 24.00
N SER A 114 13.10 -33.92 24.27
CA SER A 114 13.81 -32.70 23.87
C SER A 114 13.12 -31.85 22.77
N SER A 115 12.30 -30.88 23.19
CA SER A 115 11.94 -29.71 22.40
C SER A 115 13.01 -28.63 22.61
N CYS A 116 13.77 -28.34 21.58
CA CYS A 116 14.67 -27.19 21.52
C CYS A 116 13.83 -25.89 21.44
N HIS A 117 13.30 -25.46 22.58
CA HIS A 117 12.83 -24.09 22.73
C HIS A 117 14.03 -23.16 22.63
N SER A 118 14.18 -22.51 21.47
CA SER A 118 15.00 -21.32 21.37
C SER A 118 14.53 -20.34 22.43
N ALA A 119 15.40 -20.03 23.39
CA ALA A 119 15.13 -19.07 24.43
C ALA A 119 14.86 -17.71 23.77
N SER A 120 13.58 -17.35 23.63
CA SER A 120 13.22 -16.01 23.18
C SER A 120 13.63 -15.04 24.27
N SER A 121 14.63 -14.21 23.98
CA SER A 121 14.94 -13.02 24.78
C SER A 121 13.63 -12.24 25.04
N PRO A 122 13.43 -11.64 26.22
CA PRO A 122 12.24 -10.85 26.46
C PRO A 122 12.10 -9.76 25.38
N PRO A 123 10.86 -9.45 24.95
CA PRO A 123 10.64 -8.42 23.94
C PRO A 123 11.27 -7.10 24.41
N ARG A 124 12.03 -6.46 23.52
CA ARG A 124 12.61 -5.15 23.83
C ARG A 124 11.46 -4.15 23.94
N PRO A 125 11.46 -3.26 24.94
CA PRO A 125 10.43 -2.23 25.03
C PRO A 125 10.47 -1.32 23.79
N PRO A 126 9.33 -0.67 23.45
CA PRO A 126 9.30 0.30 22.36
C PRO A 126 10.31 1.43 22.61
N LEU A 127 10.80 2.03 21.52
CA LEU A 127 11.64 3.22 21.63
C LEU A 127 10.83 4.45 22.07
N ARG A 128 9.52 4.45 21.78
CA ARG A 128 8.56 5.50 22.11
C ARG A 128 7.21 4.87 22.46
N VAL A 129 6.54 5.37 23.49
CA VAL A 129 5.21 4.90 23.88
C VAL A 129 4.16 5.75 23.19
N LEU A 130 3.24 5.14 22.43
CA LEU A 130 2.25 5.89 21.66
C LEU A 130 1.29 6.65 22.57
N GLU A 131 0.93 6.08 23.73
CA GLU A 131 0.04 6.67 24.72
C GLU A 131 0.58 7.96 25.36
N GLU A 132 1.90 8.18 25.30
CA GLU A 132 2.55 9.40 25.79
C GLU A 132 2.50 10.55 24.77
N GLU A 133 2.19 10.27 23.50
CA GLU A 133 2.04 11.28 22.46
C GLU A 133 0.69 12.01 22.58
N GLN A 134 0.72 13.33 22.45
CA GLN A 134 -0.47 14.15 22.50
C GLN A 134 -1.32 13.98 21.23
N GLU A 135 -2.64 13.85 21.40
CA GLU A 135 -3.56 13.88 20.26
C GLU A 135 -3.50 15.25 19.56
N HIS A 136 -3.38 15.24 18.23
CA HIS A 136 -3.25 16.46 17.42
C HIS A 136 -4.50 16.80 16.59
N ILE A 137 -5.63 16.14 16.88
CA ILE A 137 -6.91 16.36 16.20
C ILE A 137 -7.63 17.64 16.68
N HIS A 138 -8.31 18.31 15.75
CA HIS A 138 -9.10 19.51 15.99
C HIS A 138 -10.55 19.15 16.33
N HIS A 139 -10.98 19.49 17.55
CA HIS A 139 -12.35 19.26 18.01
C HIS A 139 -13.35 20.38 17.70
N SER A 140 -12.88 21.53 17.20
CA SER A 140 -13.74 22.70 16.94
C SER A 140 -14.43 22.68 15.58
N LEU A 141 -13.96 21.84 14.66
CA LEU A 141 -14.49 21.74 13.30
C LEU A 141 -15.83 21.01 13.30
N LYS A 142 -16.69 21.32 12.33
CA LYS A 142 -17.97 20.65 12.12
C LYS A 142 -18.09 20.19 10.67
N LEU A 143 -18.86 19.14 10.42
CA LEU A 143 -19.14 18.65 9.06
C LEU A 143 -19.71 19.76 8.15
N SER A 144 -20.56 20.63 8.69
CA SER A 144 -21.13 21.78 7.98
C SER A 144 -20.11 22.79 7.45
N ASP A 145 -18.90 22.80 8.02
CA ASP A 145 -17.83 23.72 7.63
C ASP A 145 -17.19 23.35 6.29
N PHE A 146 -17.53 22.18 5.75
CA PHE A 146 -16.93 21.64 4.54
C PHE A 146 -17.89 21.72 3.34
N GLU A 147 -17.29 21.88 2.17
CA GLU A 147 -17.93 21.82 0.87
C GLU A 147 -17.36 20.65 0.07
N VAL A 148 -18.20 19.75 -0.43
CA VAL A 148 -17.77 18.61 -1.25
C VAL A 148 -17.38 19.08 -2.64
N LYS A 149 -16.19 18.68 -3.10
CA LYS A 149 -15.67 18.99 -4.44
C LYS A 149 -15.67 17.80 -5.39
N GLY A 150 -15.54 16.58 -4.87
CA GLY A 150 -15.51 15.39 -5.70
C GLY A 150 -15.33 14.11 -4.88
N THR A 151 -15.44 12.96 -5.54
CA THR A 151 -15.11 11.65 -4.96
C THR A 151 -13.70 11.26 -5.41
N LEU A 152 -12.80 11.03 -4.45
CA LEU A 152 -11.42 10.60 -4.70
C LEU A 152 -11.32 9.08 -4.86
N GLY A 153 -12.12 8.32 -4.10
CA GLY A 153 -12.11 6.86 -4.12
C GLY A 153 -13.32 6.25 -3.42
N ALA A 154 -13.58 4.98 -3.71
CA ALA A 154 -14.63 4.19 -3.06
C ALA A 154 -14.13 2.76 -2.83
N GLY A 155 -14.24 2.29 -1.60
CA GLY A 155 -13.96 0.92 -1.17
C GLY A 155 -15.22 0.23 -0.64
N THR A 156 -15.05 -0.93 -0.01
CA THR A 156 -16.16 -1.81 0.42
C THR A 156 -17.08 -1.17 1.45
N PHE A 157 -16.54 -0.49 2.45
CA PHE A 157 -17.29 0.17 3.53
C PHE A 157 -16.89 1.65 3.71
N ALA A 158 -16.00 2.14 2.86
CA ALA A 158 -15.45 3.49 2.93
C ALA A 158 -15.61 4.23 1.59
N ARG A 159 -15.86 5.52 1.64
CA ARG A 159 -15.77 6.43 0.48
C ARG A 159 -14.92 7.63 0.86
N VAL A 160 -14.07 8.09 -0.04
CA VAL A 160 -13.19 9.23 0.20
C VAL A 160 -13.62 10.38 -0.70
N LEU A 161 -13.96 11.52 -0.10
CA LEU A 161 -14.35 12.74 -0.80
C LEU A 161 -13.25 13.79 -0.72
N LEU A 162 -13.05 14.56 -1.78
CA LEU A 162 -12.32 15.82 -1.72
C LEU A 162 -13.26 16.88 -1.14
N VAL A 163 -12.85 17.50 -0.04
CA VAL A 163 -13.64 18.56 0.62
C VAL A 163 -12.83 19.83 0.78
N ARG A 164 -13.52 20.96 0.74
CA ARG A 164 -12.95 22.30 0.96
C ARG A 164 -13.50 22.91 2.25
N LEU A 165 -12.63 23.37 3.14
CA LEU A 165 -13.04 24.16 4.30
C LEU A 165 -13.55 25.54 3.84
N ARG A 166 -14.81 25.86 4.17
CA ARG A 166 -15.50 27.07 3.73
C ARG A 166 -14.86 28.35 4.28
N THR A 167 -14.33 28.31 5.50
CA THR A 167 -13.71 29.47 6.16
C THR A 167 -12.34 29.81 5.57
N ALA A 168 -11.55 28.81 5.19
CA ALA A 168 -10.23 28.99 4.59
C ALA A 168 -10.29 29.65 3.20
N ALA A 169 -11.43 29.57 2.49
CA ALA A 169 -11.66 30.30 1.25
C ALA A 169 -11.53 31.84 1.42
N ARG A 170 -11.61 32.35 2.64
CA ARG A 170 -11.42 33.78 2.96
C ARG A 170 -9.97 34.17 3.29
N SER A 171 -9.08 33.20 3.57
CA SER A 171 -7.76 33.46 4.15
C SER A 171 -6.57 32.99 3.30
N GLY A 172 -6.79 32.45 2.09
CA GLY A 172 -5.71 32.11 1.15
C GLY A 172 -4.82 30.91 1.53
N SER A 173 -5.06 30.25 2.66
CA SER A 173 -4.35 29.03 3.09
C SER A 173 -4.98 27.77 2.50
N THR A 174 -4.17 26.70 2.35
CA THR A 174 -4.57 25.40 1.79
C THR A 174 -5.82 24.87 2.49
N SER A 175 -6.93 24.85 1.75
CA SER A 175 -8.27 24.61 2.29
C SER A 175 -8.83 23.22 1.98
N LEU A 176 -8.03 22.31 1.40
CA LEU A 176 -8.49 21.05 0.83
C LEU A 176 -8.06 19.85 1.66
N PHE A 177 -8.98 18.91 1.83
CA PHE A 177 -8.82 17.72 2.64
C PHE A 177 -9.44 16.50 1.96
N ALA A 178 -9.00 15.32 2.36
CA ALA A 178 -9.63 14.05 2.00
C ALA A 178 -10.52 13.61 3.16
N MET A 179 -11.84 13.58 2.96
CA MET A 179 -12.80 13.11 3.97
C MET A 179 -13.12 11.63 3.72
N LYS A 180 -12.59 10.73 4.56
CA LYS A 180 -12.92 9.30 4.58
C LYS A 180 -14.24 9.13 5.34
N ILE A 181 -15.25 8.60 4.68
CA ILE A 181 -16.60 8.35 5.20
C ILE A 181 -16.77 6.85 5.33
N LEU A 182 -17.03 6.37 6.53
CA LEU A 182 -17.13 4.95 6.87
C LEU A 182 -18.55 4.64 7.37
N ARG A 183 -19.25 3.73 6.69
CA ARG A 183 -20.65 3.41 7.04
C ARG A 183 -20.72 2.47 8.24
N LYS A 184 -21.32 2.91 9.35
CA LYS A 184 -21.34 2.17 10.63
C LYS A 184 -21.92 0.75 10.48
N THR A 185 -23.01 0.60 9.74
CA THR A 185 -23.65 -0.70 9.52
C THR A 185 -22.73 -1.69 8.79
N GLU A 186 -21.95 -1.23 7.82
CA GLU A 186 -21.02 -2.07 7.06
C GLU A 186 -19.79 -2.44 7.88
N ILE A 187 -19.28 -1.51 8.68
CA ILE A 187 -18.16 -1.75 9.61
C ILE A 187 -18.52 -2.89 10.57
N ILE A 188 -19.72 -2.84 11.17
CA ILE A 188 -20.19 -3.88 12.10
C ILE A 188 -20.40 -5.20 11.36
N ARG A 189 -21.07 -5.19 10.20
CA ARG A 189 -21.34 -6.38 9.38
C ARG A 189 -20.05 -7.11 8.98
N LEU A 190 -19.00 -6.36 8.66
CA LEU A 190 -17.68 -6.87 8.26
C LEU A 190 -16.71 -7.06 9.44
N ARG A 191 -17.16 -6.84 10.67
CA ARG A 191 -16.37 -6.95 11.91
C ARG A 191 -15.08 -6.10 11.89
N GLN A 192 -15.16 -4.89 11.36
CA GLN A 192 -14.04 -3.96 11.20
C GLN A 192 -13.98 -2.88 12.30
N VAL A 193 -14.77 -3.02 13.38
CA VAL A 193 -14.88 -2.00 14.45
C VAL A 193 -13.51 -1.71 15.09
N GLU A 194 -12.79 -2.75 15.50
CA GLU A 194 -11.47 -2.61 16.13
C GLU A 194 -10.43 -2.01 15.17
N HIS A 195 -10.48 -2.36 13.89
CA HIS A 195 -9.60 -1.80 12.87
C HIS A 195 -9.83 -0.29 12.67
N VAL A 196 -11.09 0.15 12.63
CA VAL A 196 -11.44 1.57 12.51
C VAL A 196 -11.02 2.35 13.76
N LYS A 197 -11.21 1.78 14.96
CA LYS A 197 -10.74 2.39 16.22
C LYS A 197 -9.23 2.49 16.27
N ALA A 198 -8.52 1.43 15.90
CA ALA A 198 -7.06 1.41 15.83
C ALA A 198 -6.53 2.45 14.82
N GLU A 199 -7.15 2.55 13.64
CA GLU A 199 -6.81 3.55 12.63
C GLU A 199 -6.91 4.99 13.19
N ARG A 200 -8.03 5.34 13.85
CA ARG A 200 -8.18 6.64 14.52
C ARG A 200 -7.13 6.84 15.61
N HIS A 201 -6.98 5.85 16.48
CA HIS A 201 -6.09 5.93 17.64
C HIS A 201 -4.65 6.20 17.22
N ILE A 202 -4.14 5.45 16.24
CA ILE A 202 -2.80 5.62 15.68
C ILE A 202 -2.68 6.99 15.00
N LEU A 203 -3.55 7.30 14.03
CA LEU A 203 -3.45 8.51 13.23
C LEU A 203 -3.60 9.81 14.04
N SER A 204 -4.32 9.77 15.17
CA SER A 204 -4.46 10.93 16.05
C SER A 204 -3.18 11.32 16.81
N ARG A 205 -2.16 10.45 16.84
CA ARG A 205 -0.93 10.61 17.64
C ARG A 205 0.34 10.61 16.79
N VAL A 206 0.36 9.86 15.70
CA VAL A 206 1.52 9.84 14.79
C VAL A 206 1.59 11.14 13.99
N ARG A 207 2.80 11.67 13.84
CA ARG A 207 3.08 12.86 13.02
C ARG A 207 4.44 12.73 12.37
N HIS A 208 4.43 12.54 11.06
CA HIS A 208 5.63 12.30 10.27
C HIS A 208 5.45 12.85 8.84
N PRO A 209 6.47 13.47 8.22
CA PRO A 209 6.35 14.11 6.90
C PRO A 209 5.85 13.18 5.77
N PHE A 210 6.00 11.86 5.94
CA PHE A 210 5.60 10.85 4.94
C PHE A 210 4.39 10.00 5.35
N VAL A 211 3.67 10.41 6.40
CA VAL A 211 2.39 9.82 6.82
C VAL A 211 1.29 10.85 6.56
N VAL A 212 0.07 10.41 6.25
CA VAL A 212 -1.09 11.30 6.17
C VAL A 212 -1.45 11.85 7.54
N ASP A 213 -1.80 13.13 7.61
CA ASP A 213 -2.23 13.77 8.86
C ASP A 213 -3.74 13.58 9.05
N LEU A 214 -4.17 13.18 10.26
CA LEU A 214 -5.58 13.21 10.68
C LEU A 214 -5.87 14.54 11.38
N TYR A 215 -6.70 15.37 10.76
CA TYR A 215 -7.04 16.69 11.27
C TYR A 215 -8.22 16.68 12.22
N ALA A 216 -9.22 15.83 11.98
CA ALA A 216 -10.43 15.77 12.79
C ALA A 216 -11.18 14.46 12.53
N THR A 217 -12.00 14.06 13.50
CA THR A 217 -13.04 13.05 13.31
C THR A 217 -14.40 13.60 13.63
N PHE A 218 -15.42 13.01 13.00
CA PHE A 218 -16.82 13.31 13.27
C PHE A 218 -17.62 12.01 13.19
N GLN A 219 -18.86 12.05 13.66
CA GLN A 219 -19.85 11.02 13.39
C GLN A 219 -21.25 11.60 13.26
N ASP A 220 -22.10 10.88 12.53
CA ASP A 220 -23.54 11.11 12.45
C ASP A 220 -24.28 9.79 12.72
N SER A 221 -25.60 9.73 12.53
CA SER A 221 -26.36 8.50 12.79
C SER A 221 -25.97 7.31 11.88
N LEU A 222 -25.38 7.57 10.70
CA LEU A 222 -25.09 6.55 9.69
C LEU A 222 -23.59 6.24 9.54
N ASN A 223 -22.74 7.23 9.77
CA ASN A 223 -21.36 7.26 9.30
C ASN A 223 -20.39 7.77 10.37
N ILE A 224 -19.14 7.37 10.19
CA ILE A 224 -17.95 7.94 10.82
C ILE A 224 -17.18 8.71 9.74
N TYR A 225 -16.59 9.82 10.13
CA TYR A 225 -15.84 10.70 9.24
C TYR A 225 -14.42 10.89 9.79
N MET A 226 -13.42 10.73 8.93
CA MET A 226 -12.03 11.09 9.23
C MET A 226 -11.57 12.13 8.20
N LEU A 227 -11.14 13.29 8.69
CA LEU A 227 -10.63 14.39 7.88
C LEU A 227 -9.11 14.27 7.75
N LEU A 228 -8.63 13.86 6.59
CA LEU A 228 -7.23 13.54 6.32
C LEU A 228 -6.57 14.60 5.42
N SER A 229 -5.25 14.70 5.48
CA SER A 229 -4.46 15.49 4.52
C SER A 229 -4.73 15.04 3.08
N TYR A 230 -4.96 16.00 2.17
CA TYR A 230 -5.12 15.71 0.75
C TYR A 230 -3.77 15.62 0.03
N ALA A 231 -3.55 14.53 -0.72
CA ALA A 231 -2.39 14.31 -1.57
C ALA A 231 -2.82 14.31 -3.06
N PRO A 232 -2.63 15.42 -3.79
CA PRO A 232 -3.22 15.61 -5.12
C PRO A 232 -2.53 14.81 -6.24
N GLY A 233 -1.35 14.26 -6.00
CA GLY A 233 -0.59 13.48 -6.98
C GLY A 233 -1.14 12.08 -7.23
N GLY A 234 -2.14 11.64 -6.47
CA GLY A 234 -2.74 10.32 -6.61
C GLY A 234 -1.81 9.19 -6.18
N GLU A 235 -2.17 7.96 -6.53
CA GLU A 235 -1.48 6.74 -6.13
C GLU A 235 -0.16 6.54 -6.89
N LEU A 236 0.90 6.15 -6.19
CA LEU A 236 2.18 5.73 -6.78
C LEU A 236 1.96 4.58 -7.77
N PHE A 237 0.99 3.71 -7.50
CA PHE A 237 0.52 2.67 -8.42
C PHE A 237 0.29 3.20 -9.84
N THR A 238 -0.48 4.29 -9.97
CA THR A 238 -0.81 4.87 -11.28
C THR A 238 0.43 5.38 -12.01
N HIS A 239 1.38 5.98 -11.28
CA HIS A 239 2.64 6.46 -11.85
C HIS A 239 3.54 5.29 -12.29
N LEU A 240 3.63 4.25 -11.48
CA LEU A 240 4.40 3.05 -11.80
C LEU A 240 3.85 2.35 -13.03
N ARG A 241 2.53 2.14 -13.11
CA ARG A 241 1.88 1.51 -14.27
C ARG A 241 2.08 2.32 -15.55
N ARG A 242 2.04 3.66 -15.47
CA ARG A 242 2.30 4.55 -16.61
C ARG A 242 3.76 4.52 -17.07
N ALA A 243 4.72 4.46 -16.14
CA ALA A 243 6.14 4.35 -16.45
C ALA A 243 6.55 2.93 -16.89
N GLY A 244 5.73 1.92 -16.60
CA GLY A 244 6.05 0.50 -16.75
C GLY A 244 6.93 0.00 -15.61
N ARG A 245 8.08 0.65 -15.40
CA ARG A 245 8.99 0.44 -14.26
C ARG A 245 9.75 1.75 -13.96
N PHE A 246 10.22 1.90 -12.74
CA PHE A 246 11.09 3.01 -12.33
C PHE A 246 12.57 2.63 -12.47
N SER A 247 13.41 3.64 -12.67
CA SER A 247 14.86 3.45 -12.56
C SER A 247 15.26 3.19 -11.11
N PRO A 248 16.46 2.62 -10.85
CA PRO A 248 16.98 2.46 -9.49
C PRO A 248 17.01 3.79 -8.71
N ASP A 249 17.31 4.92 -9.35
CA ASP A 249 17.37 6.23 -8.68
C ASP A 249 15.99 6.74 -8.26
N VAL A 250 14.99 6.60 -9.13
CA VAL A 250 13.59 6.95 -8.80
C VAL A 250 13.07 6.04 -7.69
N THR A 251 13.36 4.74 -7.79
CA THR A 251 13.06 3.74 -6.75
C THR A 251 13.72 4.13 -5.44
N ARG A 252 14.99 4.55 -5.45
CA ARG A 252 15.75 4.90 -4.24
C ARG A 252 15.10 6.04 -3.48
N PHE A 253 14.68 7.09 -4.18
CA PHE A 253 13.97 8.21 -3.53
C PHE A 253 12.71 7.73 -2.81
N TYR A 254 11.83 7.00 -3.51
CA TYR A 254 10.57 6.55 -2.92
C TYR A 254 10.77 5.51 -1.80
N LEU A 255 11.65 4.55 -2.02
CA LEU A 255 11.97 3.55 -1.01
C LEU A 255 12.57 4.20 0.25
N ALA A 256 13.44 5.20 0.11
CA ALA A 256 13.99 5.93 1.24
C ALA A 256 12.91 6.68 2.05
N THR A 257 11.92 7.31 1.39
CA THR A 257 10.80 7.94 2.11
C THR A 257 9.95 6.92 2.88
N ILE A 258 9.77 5.71 2.33
CA ILE A 258 9.02 4.62 2.96
C ILE A 258 9.79 4.05 4.13
N VAL A 259 11.10 3.85 3.98
CA VAL A 259 12.00 3.40 5.07
C VAL A 259 11.93 4.35 6.26
N LEU A 260 11.96 5.68 6.03
CA LEU A 260 11.81 6.67 7.11
C LEU A 260 10.44 6.58 7.79
N ALA A 261 9.36 6.44 7.02
CA ALA A 261 8.02 6.27 7.57
C ALA A 261 7.90 4.99 8.41
N LEU A 262 8.39 3.85 7.92
CA LEU A 262 8.37 2.57 8.65
C LEU A 262 9.24 2.62 9.91
N LYS A 263 10.46 3.17 9.81
CA LYS A 263 11.36 3.38 10.97
C LYS A 263 10.65 4.20 12.05
N TYR A 264 9.95 5.27 11.67
CA TYR A 264 9.18 6.10 12.59
C TYR A 264 8.04 5.30 13.25
N LEU A 265 7.19 4.61 12.49
CA LEU A 265 6.08 3.81 13.04
C LEU A 265 6.59 2.68 13.96
N HIS A 266 7.65 1.99 13.55
CA HIS A 266 8.26 0.90 14.31
C HIS A 266 8.90 1.37 15.62
N SER A 267 9.19 2.67 15.76
CA SER A 267 9.66 3.23 17.03
C SER A 267 8.57 3.23 18.12
N PHE A 268 7.30 3.18 17.71
CA PHE A 268 6.11 3.09 18.57
C PHE A 268 5.49 1.68 18.62
N ASP A 269 6.22 0.65 18.17
CA ASP A 269 5.68 -0.71 17.99
C ASP A 269 4.45 -0.80 17.06
N ILE A 270 4.24 0.20 16.20
CA ILE A 270 3.20 0.17 15.18
C ILE A 270 3.70 -0.61 13.97
N ILE A 271 2.99 -1.66 13.59
CA ILE A 271 3.20 -2.40 12.33
C ILE A 271 2.13 -1.95 11.33
N TYR A 272 2.51 -1.61 10.11
CA TYR A 272 1.61 -1.03 9.11
C TYR A 272 0.77 -2.09 8.37
N ARG A 273 1.39 -3.22 7.98
CA ARG A 273 0.75 -4.44 7.43
C ARG A 273 0.02 -4.33 6.08
N ASP A 274 -0.05 -3.16 5.44
CA ASP A 274 -0.68 -2.99 4.12
C ASP A 274 0.15 -2.17 3.13
N LEU A 275 1.47 -2.37 3.13
CA LEU A 275 2.36 -1.66 2.21
C LEU A 275 2.16 -2.17 0.78
N LYS A 276 1.72 -1.27 -0.10
CA LYS A 276 1.53 -1.49 -1.55
C LYS A 276 1.44 -0.14 -2.29
N PRO A 277 1.69 -0.08 -3.61
CA PRO A 277 1.70 1.17 -4.38
C PRO A 277 0.38 1.96 -4.31
N GLU A 278 -0.75 1.31 -4.07
CA GLU A 278 -2.09 1.91 -3.96
C GLU A 278 -2.24 2.72 -2.67
N ASN A 279 -1.56 2.32 -1.59
CA ASN A 279 -1.61 3.02 -0.30
C ASN A 279 -0.51 4.08 -0.15
N LEU A 280 0.19 4.39 -1.24
CA LEU A 280 1.27 5.37 -1.30
C LEU A 280 0.83 6.52 -2.20
N LEU A 281 0.41 7.64 -1.60
CA LEU A 281 -0.02 8.81 -2.38
C LEU A 281 1.14 9.78 -2.59
N LEU A 282 1.16 10.46 -3.74
CA LEU A 282 2.09 11.56 -3.99
C LEU A 282 1.43 12.90 -3.61
N ASP A 283 2.14 13.72 -2.83
CA ASP A 283 1.71 15.09 -2.59
C ASP A 283 2.11 16.03 -3.74
N SER A 284 1.76 17.31 -3.64
CA SER A 284 2.04 18.31 -4.70
C SER A 284 3.53 18.51 -4.99
N ARG A 285 4.42 18.13 -4.06
CA ARG A 285 5.88 18.20 -4.22
C ARG A 285 6.48 16.87 -4.67
N GLY A 286 5.65 15.84 -4.88
CA GLY A 286 6.09 14.51 -5.31
C GLY A 286 6.57 13.59 -4.19
N TYR A 287 6.35 13.97 -2.92
CA TYR A 287 6.71 13.14 -1.77
C TYR A 287 5.61 12.13 -1.43
N ILE A 288 6.00 10.99 -0.87
CA ILE A 288 5.09 9.95 -0.43
C ILE A 288 4.32 10.42 0.80
N ARG A 289 3.03 10.08 0.82
CA ARG A 289 2.14 10.11 1.98
C ARG A 289 1.52 8.74 2.12
N LEU A 290 1.98 8.00 3.13
CA LEU A 290 1.42 6.71 3.51
C LEU A 290 0.00 6.92 4.03
N THR A 291 -0.98 6.26 3.41
CA THR A 291 -2.41 6.36 3.76
C THR A 291 -2.96 5.02 4.21
N ASP A 292 -4.26 4.95 4.53
CA ASP A 292 -5.01 3.75 4.92
C ASP A 292 -4.36 2.91 6.04
N PHE A 293 -4.65 3.29 7.29
CA PHE A 293 -4.11 2.63 8.48
C PHE A 293 -5.06 1.56 9.02
N GLY A 294 -6.02 1.09 8.21
CA GLY A 294 -7.03 0.10 8.62
C GLY A 294 -6.45 -1.24 9.07
N PHE A 295 -5.25 -1.60 8.64
CA PHE A 295 -4.52 -2.77 9.16
C PHE A 295 -3.36 -2.39 10.07
N ALA A 296 -3.10 -1.11 10.34
CA ALA A 296 -2.04 -0.74 11.27
C ALA A 296 -2.40 -1.19 12.70
N LYS A 297 -1.41 -1.61 13.48
CA LYS A 297 -1.62 -2.09 14.86
C LYS A 297 -0.38 -1.89 15.71
N VAL A 298 -0.57 -1.44 16.95
CA VAL A 298 0.46 -1.46 18.01
C VAL A 298 0.63 -2.89 18.49
N VAL A 299 1.84 -3.43 18.43
CA VAL A 299 2.14 -4.84 18.74
C VAL A 299 3.46 -4.95 19.50
N ASP A 300 3.38 -5.33 20.79
CA ASP A 300 4.55 -5.48 21.66
C ASP A 300 5.50 -6.60 21.22
N ASP A 301 4.97 -7.71 20.69
CA ASP A 301 5.77 -8.83 20.17
C ASP A 301 5.19 -9.38 18.87
N ARG A 302 4.02 -10.03 18.94
CA ARG A 302 3.40 -10.68 17.77
C ARG A 302 1.90 -10.48 17.69
N THR A 303 1.42 -10.56 16.45
CA THR A 303 -0.01 -10.66 16.12
C THR A 303 -0.22 -11.81 15.13
N TRP A 304 -1.42 -12.38 15.10
CA TRP A 304 -1.76 -13.59 14.32
C TRP A 304 -2.83 -13.33 13.25
N THR A 305 -3.32 -12.10 13.13
CA THR A 305 -4.36 -11.74 12.16
C THR A 305 -3.81 -11.82 10.73
N LEU A 306 -4.31 -12.75 9.92
CA LEU A 306 -4.05 -12.79 8.49
C LEU A 306 -4.73 -11.59 7.81
N CYS A 307 -3.94 -10.60 7.41
CA CYS A 307 -4.39 -9.39 6.70
C CYS A 307 -3.31 -8.87 5.76
N GLY A 308 -3.69 -7.96 4.85
CA GLY A 308 -2.83 -7.39 3.82
C GLY A 308 -3.18 -7.90 2.42
N THR A 309 -2.44 -7.44 1.41
CA THR A 309 -2.60 -7.84 0.01
C THR A 309 -1.76 -9.08 -0.30
N PRO A 310 -2.30 -10.12 -0.97
CA PRO A 310 -1.64 -11.43 -1.17
C PRO A 310 -0.19 -11.36 -1.67
N GLU A 311 0.09 -10.52 -2.67
CA GLU A 311 1.40 -10.34 -3.31
C GLU A 311 2.47 -9.79 -2.35
N TYR A 312 2.04 -9.13 -1.27
CA TYR A 312 2.88 -8.43 -0.30
C TYR A 312 3.02 -9.17 1.03
N LEU A 313 2.33 -10.31 1.21
CA LEU A 313 2.37 -11.07 2.46
C LEU A 313 3.74 -11.72 2.69
N ALA A 314 4.23 -11.62 3.92
CA ALA A 314 5.43 -12.32 4.35
C ALA A 314 5.17 -13.83 4.57
N PRO A 315 6.16 -14.71 4.40
CA PRO A 315 6.01 -16.15 4.59
C PRO A 315 5.42 -16.52 5.96
N GLU A 316 5.87 -15.86 7.03
CA GLU A 316 5.40 -16.13 8.39
C GLU A 316 3.93 -15.74 8.64
N ILE A 317 3.39 -14.80 7.84
CA ILE A 317 1.96 -14.44 7.90
C ILE A 317 1.13 -15.57 7.29
N ILE A 318 1.57 -16.09 6.15
CA ILE A 318 0.92 -17.19 5.43
C ILE A 318 0.95 -18.48 6.28
N GLN A 319 2.06 -18.73 6.96
CA GLN A 319 2.25 -19.89 7.84
C GLN A 319 1.53 -19.74 9.20
N SER A 320 0.97 -18.57 9.51
CA SER A 320 0.35 -18.27 10.81
C SER A 320 1.29 -18.37 12.01
N ASP A 321 2.60 -18.14 11.82
CA ASP A 321 3.65 -18.28 12.84
C ASP A 321 3.76 -17.09 13.82
N GLY A 322 2.76 -16.21 13.79
CA GLY A 322 2.79 -14.88 14.39
C GLY A 322 3.77 -13.95 13.66
N HIS A 323 3.36 -12.70 13.45
CA HIS A 323 4.17 -11.70 12.73
C HIS A 323 4.31 -10.41 13.53
N GLY A 324 5.38 -9.68 13.19
CA GLY A 324 5.78 -8.43 13.81
C GLY A 324 6.23 -7.41 12.74
N LYS A 325 6.99 -6.41 13.18
CA LYS A 325 7.71 -5.43 12.33
C LYS A 325 8.43 -6.02 11.10
N PRO A 326 9.03 -7.24 11.14
CA PRO A 326 9.73 -7.81 9.98
C PRO A 326 8.86 -8.05 8.74
N ALA A 327 7.54 -8.13 8.91
CA ALA A 327 6.61 -8.26 7.79
C ALA A 327 6.54 -6.99 6.93
N ASP A 328 6.63 -5.80 7.54
CA ASP A 328 6.68 -4.55 6.78
C ASP A 328 7.96 -4.45 5.94
N TRP A 329 9.09 -4.96 6.47
CA TRP A 329 10.36 -5.01 5.72
C TRP A 329 10.31 -6.01 4.56
N TRP A 330 9.59 -7.12 4.70
CA TRP A 330 9.31 -8.00 3.57
C TRP A 330 8.50 -7.28 2.48
N ALA A 331 7.40 -6.62 2.86
CA ALA A 331 6.58 -5.86 1.94
C ALA A 331 7.37 -4.72 1.27
N CYS A 332 8.32 -4.11 1.97
CA CYS A 332 9.26 -3.13 1.43
C CYS A 332 10.15 -3.73 0.32
N GLY A 333 10.61 -4.98 0.49
CA GLY A 333 11.33 -5.73 -0.54
C GLY A 333 10.48 -6.06 -1.77
N VAL A 334 9.22 -6.46 -1.57
CA VAL A 334 8.25 -6.70 -2.65
C VAL A 334 8.07 -5.40 -3.45
N LEU A 335 7.88 -4.28 -2.75
CA LEU A 335 7.68 -2.96 -3.36
C LEU A 335 8.92 -2.48 -4.13
N ALA A 336 10.12 -2.65 -3.57
CA ALA A 336 11.37 -2.30 -4.24
C ALA A 336 11.54 -3.07 -5.56
N TYR A 337 11.27 -4.38 -5.53
CA TYR A 337 11.25 -5.20 -6.74
C TYR A 337 10.19 -4.72 -7.73
N GLU A 338 8.95 -4.51 -7.28
CA GLU A 338 7.85 -4.10 -8.16
C GLU A 338 8.14 -2.75 -8.83
N MET A 339 8.71 -1.78 -8.11
CA MET A 339 9.11 -0.50 -8.68
C MET A 339 10.18 -0.66 -9.77
N MET A 340 11.21 -1.47 -9.56
CA MET A 340 12.31 -1.64 -10.52
C MET A 340 11.98 -2.56 -11.69
N VAL A 341 11.08 -3.53 -11.49
CA VAL A 341 10.76 -4.56 -12.48
C VAL A 341 9.43 -4.30 -13.19
N GLY A 342 8.50 -3.60 -12.54
CA GLY A 342 7.17 -3.27 -13.06
C GLY A 342 6.06 -4.26 -12.66
N TYR A 343 6.39 -5.36 -11.97
CA TYR A 343 5.44 -6.33 -11.45
C TYR A 343 6.00 -6.97 -10.18
N PRO A 344 5.16 -7.46 -9.25
CA PRO A 344 5.63 -8.03 -7.99
C PRO A 344 6.41 -9.33 -8.23
N PRO A 345 7.36 -9.70 -7.34
CA PRO A 345 8.19 -10.89 -7.49
C PRO A 345 7.39 -12.19 -7.40
N PHE A 346 6.26 -12.17 -6.71
CA PHE A 346 5.36 -13.31 -6.55
C PHE A 346 3.96 -12.90 -7.04
N PHE A 347 3.52 -13.48 -8.15
CA PHE A 347 2.18 -13.28 -8.70
C PHE A 347 1.66 -14.58 -9.29
N ASP A 348 0.35 -14.77 -9.28
CA ASP A 348 -0.36 -15.91 -9.84
C ASP A 348 -1.81 -15.52 -10.13
N GLU A 349 -2.58 -16.40 -10.79
CA GLU A 349 -4.01 -16.17 -11.04
C GLU A 349 -4.85 -16.34 -9.76
N THR A 350 -4.37 -17.17 -8.82
CA THR A 350 -5.07 -17.44 -7.56
C THR A 350 -4.24 -17.00 -6.36
N PRO A 351 -4.87 -16.49 -5.27
CA PRO A 351 -4.14 -16.17 -4.04
C PRO A 351 -3.35 -17.35 -3.49
N TYR A 352 -3.89 -18.57 -3.60
CA TYR A 352 -3.19 -19.77 -3.16
C TYR A 352 -1.90 -20.03 -3.97
N GLY A 353 -1.93 -19.83 -5.29
CA GLY A 353 -0.74 -19.92 -6.13
C GLY A 353 0.33 -18.86 -5.78
N ILE A 354 -0.10 -17.65 -5.39
CA ILE A 354 0.80 -16.60 -4.87
C ILE A 354 1.45 -17.09 -3.57
N TYR A 355 0.68 -17.63 -2.63
CA TYR A 355 1.19 -18.13 -1.36
C TYR A 355 2.22 -19.24 -1.55
N GLU A 356 1.96 -20.20 -2.44
CA GLU A 356 2.94 -21.23 -2.76
C GLU A 356 4.26 -20.65 -3.28
N LYS A 357 4.19 -19.62 -4.14
CA LYS A 357 5.39 -18.97 -4.71
C LYS A 357 6.18 -18.22 -3.63
N ILE A 358 5.50 -17.53 -2.73
CA ILE A 358 6.11 -16.85 -1.57
C ILE A 358 6.85 -17.87 -0.70
N LEU A 359 6.19 -18.98 -0.33
CA LEU A 359 6.80 -20.03 0.49
C LEU A 359 7.96 -20.75 -0.21
N LYS A 360 7.90 -20.90 -1.54
CA LYS A 360 9.01 -21.43 -2.35
C LYS A 360 10.20 -20.48 -2.41
N GLY A 361 9.99 -19.16 -2.24
CA GLY A 361 11.04 -18.14 -2.19
C GLY A 361 11.84 -17.97 -3.49
N LYS A 362 11.31 -18.43 -4.63
CA LYS A 362 12.00 -18.36 -5.93
C LYS A 362 11.66 -17.07 -6.66
N ILE A 363 12.59 -16.12 -6.62
CA ILE A 363 12.46 -14.83 -7.33
C ILE A 363 13.11 -14.93 -8.71
N HIS A 364 12.39 -14.48 -9.74
CA HIS A 364 12.96 -14.26 -11.07
C HIS A 364 13.73 -12.95 -11.10
N TRP A 365 14.93 -12.93 -11.69
CA TRP A 365 15.74 -11.72 -11.76
C TRP A 365 15.94 -11.29 -13.21
N PRO A 366 15.57 -10.05 -13.58
CA PRO A 366 15.92 -9.50 -14.89
C PRO A 366 17.43 -9.50 -15.11
N ARG A 367 17.86 -9.77 -16.35
CA ARG A 367 19.29 -9.86 -16.71
C ARG A 367 20.01 -8.53 -16.56
N ASP A 368 19.29 -7.43 -16.78
CA ASP A 368 19.72 -6.03 -16.72
C ASP A 368 19.69 -5.45 -15.29
N MET A 369 19.17 -6.18 -14.30
CA MET A 369 19.13 -5.69 -12.92
C MET A 369 20.52 -5.68 -12.30
N ASP A 370 20.91 -4.52 -11.77
CA ASP A 370 22.23 -4.34 -11.17
C ASP A 370 22.42 -5.19 -9.89
N PRO A 371 23.67 -5.57 -9.57
CA PRO A 371 23.95 -6.44 -8.43
C PRO A 371 23.49 -5.88 -7.08
N LEU A 372 23.62 -4.57 -6.86
CA LEU A 372 23.26 -3.92 -5.58
C LEU A 372 21.75 -3.92 -5.36
N SER A 373 20.96 -3.66 -6.41
CA SER A 373 19.50 -3.76 -6.35
C SER A 373 19.05 -5.19 -6.04
N ARG A 374 19.71 -6.18 -6.64
CA ARG A 374 19.44 -7.59 -6.36
C ARG A 374 19.79 -7.97 -4.92
N GLU A 375 20.92 -7.47 -4.41
CA GLU A 375 21.36 -7.68 -3.03
C GLU A 375 20.37 -7.08 -2.03
N LEU A 376 19.94 -5.84 -2.24
CA LEU A 376 18.95 -5.17 -1.39
C LEU A 376 17.64 -5.98 -1.31
N VAL A 377 17.08 -6.34 -2.48
CA VAL A 377 15.81 -7.08 -2.53
C VAL A 377 15.97 -8.45 -1.87
N LYS A 378 17.10 -9.14 -2.04
CA LYS A 378 17.38 -10.41 -1.34
C LYS A 378 17.46 -10.22 0.18
N GLY A 379 18.04 -9.13 0.64
CA GLY A 379 18.11 -8.79 2.06
C GLY A 379 16.71 -8.64 2.68
N PHE A 380 15.81 -7.92 2.01
CA PHE A 380 14.42 -7.77 2.44
C PHE A 380 13.58 -9.05 2.28
N LEU A 381 13.75 -9.77 1.18
CA LEU A 381 12.98 -10.98 0.85
C LEU A 381 13.65 -12.26 1.38
N HIS A 382 14.35 -12.16 2.51
CA HIS A 382 14.89 -13.31 3.21
C HIS A 382 13.75 -14.06 3.93
N PRO A 383 13.52 -15.37 3.67
CA PRO A 383 12.43 -16.11 4.29
C PRO A 383 12.54 -16.20 5.81
N ASP A 384 13.75 -16.45 6.31
CA ASP A 384 14.04 -16.39 7.74
C ASP A 384 14.07 -14.93 8.22
N ARG A 385 13.06 -14.55 9.01
CA ARG A 385 12.91 -13.22 9.61
C ARG A 385 14.10 -12.75 10.44
N SER A 386 14.86 -13.67 11.05
CA SER A 386 16.04 -13.31 11.87
C SER A 386 17.24 -12.84 11.03
N LYS A 387 17.23 -13.16 9.74
CA LYS A 387 18.26 -12.78 8.76
C LYS A 387 17.76 -11.70 7.78
N ARG A 388 16.55 -11.20 8.01
CA ARG A 388 15.90 -10.22 7.13
C ARG A 388 16.41 -8.82 7.43
N LEU A 389 16.77 -8.09 6.38
CA LEU A 389 17.17 -6.69 6.47
C LEU A 389 16.06 -5.87 7.16
N GLY A 390 16.43 -5.01 8.10
CA GLY A 390 15.49 -4.27 8.97
C GLY A 390 15.13 -4.97 10.27
N ASN A 391 15.43 -6.28 10.41
CA ASN A 391 15.25 -7.05 11.64
C ASN A 391 16.55 -7.71 12.14
N LEU A 392 17.70 -7.27 11.60
CA LEU A 392 19.02 -7.65 12.08
C LEU A 392 19.34 -6.92 13.40
N ILE A 393 20.56 -7.08 13.91
CA ILE A 393 20.92 -6.59 15.25
C ILE A 393 20.81 -5.07 15.41
N ASN A 394 21.04 -4.29 14.35
CA ASN A 394 20.88 -2.84 14.34
C ASN A 394 19.50 -2.41 13.81
N GLY A 395 18.61 -3.37 13.51
CA GLY A 395 17.22 -3.14 13.13
C GLY A 395 17.10 -2.28 11.86
N PRO A 396 16.31 -1.19 11.88
CA PRO A 396 16.18 -0.29 10.73
C PRO A 396 17.49 0.35 10.30
N GLN A 397 18.48 0.49 11.19
CA GLN A 397 19.76 1.13 10.84
C GLN A 397 20.53 0.32 9.79
N ASP A 398 20.43 -1.02 9.81
CA ASP A 398 21.02 -1.88 8.77
C ASP A 398 20.42 -1.61 7.38
N VAL A 399 19.17 -1.12 7.31
CA VAL A 399 18.56 -0.67 6.05
C VAL A 399 19.19 0.64 5.58
N LEU A 400 19.33 1.61 6.50
CA LEU A 400 19.85 2.95 6.19
C LEU A 400 21.31 2.89 5.71
N ASP A 401 22.10 1.99 6.29
CA ASP A 401 23.52 1.82 6.00
C ASP A 401 23.80 0.88 4.82
N HIS A 402 22.76 0.29 4.22
CA HIS A 402 22.92 -0.63 3.11
C HIS A 402 23.54 0.10 1.88
N PRO A 403 24.55 -0.48 1.19
CA PRO A 403 25.26 0.19 0.09
C PRO A 403 24.37 0.72 -1.04
N TRP A 404 23.21 0.10 -1.26
CA TRP A 404 22.24 0.58 -2.25
C TRP A 404 21.66 1.97 -1.96
N PHE A 405 21.62 2.38 -0.68
CA PHE A 405 21.22 3.73 -0.26
C PHE A 405 22.41 4.71 -0.13
N GLN A 406 23.61 4.32 -0.57
CA GLN A 406 24.76 5.21 -0.54
C GLN A 406 24.46 6.54 -1.25
N GLY A 407 24.78 7.64 -0.57
CA GLY A 407 24.54 9.00 -1.07
C GLY A 407 23.16 9.58 -0.73
N VAL A 408 22.28 8.83 -0.07
CA VAL A 408 21.04 9.38 0.48
C VAL A 408 21.36 10.20 1.73
N ASP A 409 21.09 11.50 1.68
CA ASP A 409 21.02 12.34 2.87
C ASP A 409 19.66 12.15 3.54
N TRP A 410 19.62 11.29 4.55
CA TRP A 410 18.39 10.91 5.25
C TRP A 410 17.72 12.10 5.96
N ASP A 411 18.52 13.00 6.54
CA ASP A 411 18.00 14.15 7.28
C ASP A 411 17.44 15.21 6.32
N ALA A 412 18.14 15.49 5.22
CA ALA A 412 17.63 16.38 4.16
C ALA A 412 16.39 15.79 3.48
N LEU A 413 16.32 14.46 3.32
CA LEU A 413 15.13 13.78 2.82
C LEU A 413 13.95 14.00 3.78
N GLU A 414 14.12 13.73 5.07
CA GLU A 414 13.07 13.89 6.10
C GLU A 414 12.61 15.35 6.22
N ARG A 415 13.53 16.32 6.16
CA ARG A 415 13.20 17.77 6.08
C ARG A 415 12.59 18.20 4.75
N ARG A 416 12.50 17.28 3.78
CA ARG A 416 11.92 17.48 2.45
C ARG A 416 12.68 18.52 1.62
N GLU A 417 14.00 18.51 1.71
CA GLU A 417 14.90 19.43 0.99
C GLU A 417 15.35 18.87 -0.37
N ILE A 418 15.21 17.55 -0.58
CA ILE A 418 15.57 16.87 -1.83
C ILE A 418 14.46 17.05 -2.87
N ARG A 419 14.79 17.29 -4.15
CA ARG A 419 13.77 17.37 -5.20
C ARG A 419 13.26 15.97 -5.53
N ALA A 420 11.93 15.78 -5.50
CA ALA A 420 11.32 14.51 -5.88
C ALA A 420 11.48 14.23 -7.39
N PRO A 421 11.68 12.96 -7.81
CA PRO A 421 11.86 12.59 -9.21
C PRO A 421 10.59 12.75 -10.03
N ILE A 422 9.42 12.47 -9.44
CA ILE A 422 8.11 12.68 -10.10
C ILE A 422 7.42 13.82 -9.36
N ILE A 423 7.24 14.95 -10.05
CA ILE A 423 6.44 16.06 -9.57
C ILE A 423 5.08 15.98 -10.28
N PRO A 424 3.98 15.74 -9.57
CA PRO A 424 2.66 15.65 -10.20
C PRO A 424 2.29 16.95 -10.90
N HIS A 425 1.82 16.84 -12.15
CA HIS A 425 1.33 17.98 -12.91
C HIS A 425 -0.11 18.31 -12.49
N VAL A 426 -0.25 19.09 -11.43
CA VAL A 426 -1.54 19.60 -10.95
C VAL A 426 -1.78 21.00 -11.51
N THR A 427 -2.89 21.23 -12.22
CA THR A 427 -3.21 22.56 -12.77
C THR A 427 -3.84 23.49 -11.74
N SER A 428 -4.41 22.92 -10.68
CA SER A 428 -5.01 23.63 -9.56
C SER A 428 -4.91 22.79 -8.29
N VAL A 429 -5.09 23.42 -7.13
CA VAL A 429 -5.03 22.74 -5.83
C VAL A 429 -6.14 21.69 -5.65
N ASP A 430 -7.25 21.83 -6.38
CA ASP A 430 -8.40 20.91 -6.41
C ASP A 430 -8.39 19.97 -7.62
N ASP A 431 -7.28 19.89 -8.34
CA ASP A 431 -7.15 18.99 -9.48
C ASP A 431 -7.25 17.53 -9.04
N THR A 432 -8.24 16.81 -9.60
CA THR A 432 -8.48 15.39 -9.33
C THR A 432 -8.14 14.49 -10.51
N ARG A 433 -7.32 14.93 -11.48
CA ARG A 433 -6.99 14.16 -12.71
C ARG A 433 -6.36 12.79 -12.47
N TYR A 434 -5.68 12.64 -11.33
CA TYR A 434 -5.03 11.40 -10.94
C TYR A 434 -5.98 10.45 -10.20
N PHE A 435 -7.24 10.85 -9.99
CA PHE A 435 -8.27 10.04 -9.35
C PHE A 435 -9.34 9.62 -10.36
N THR A 436 -9.96 8.46 -10.09
CA THR A 436 -11.08 7.97 -10.89
C THR A 436 -12.28 8.88 -10.73
N ARG A 437 -12.88 9.32 -11.84
CA ARG A 437 -14.15 10.09 -11.80
C ARG A 437 -15.28 9.19 -11.32
N LEU A 438 -15.64 9.34 -10.05
CA LEU A 438 -16.75 8.65 -9.42
C LEU A 438 -17.90 9.64 -9.17
N PRO A 439 -19.16 9.18 -9.22
CA PRO A 439 -20.30 10.02 -8.87
C PRO A 439 -20.22 10.45 -7.40
N LEU A 440 -20.84 11.59 -7.09
CA LEU A 440 -21.01 12.00 -5.72
C LEU A 440 -22.03 11.10 -5.00
N PRO A 441 -21.86 10.83 -3.70
CA PRO A 441 -22.89 10.19 -2.88
C PRO A 441 -24.22 10.94 -2.95
N LEU A 442 -25.32 10.19 -2.83
CA LEU A 442 -26.64 10.79 -2.64
C LEU A 442 -26.69 11.50 -1.27
N PRO A 443 -27.48 12.59 -1.11
CA PRO A 443 -27.60 13.29 0.17
C PRO A 443 -28.01 12.41 1.35
N ASP A 444 -28.82 11.38 1.10
CA ASP A 444 -29.26 10.44 2.13
C ASP A 444 -28.15 9.46 2.57
N GLU A 445 -27.07 9.31 1.79
CA GLU A 445 -25.92 8.48 2.17
C GLU A 445 -24.96 9.21 3.12
N ILE A 446 -24.94 10.55 3.08
CA ILE A 446 -24.03 11.41 3.84
C ILE A 446 -24.79 12.55 4.53
N PRO A 447 -25.81 12.23 5.34
CA PRO A 447 -26.69 13.24 5.90
C PRO A 447 -25.91 14.31 6.64
N GLY A 448 -24.95 13.98 7.51
CA GLY A 448 -24.19 14.96 8.29
C GLY A 448 -23.39 16.00 7.49
N LEU A 449 -23.10 15.74 6.20
CA LEU A 449 -22.33 16.65 5.34
C LEU A 449 -23.22 17.53 4.44
N LEU A 450 -24.42 17.07 4.09
CA LEU A 450 -25.33 17.74 3.15
C LEU A 450 -26.65 18.20 3.77
N ARG A 451 -27.02 17.64 4.93
CA ARG A 451 -28.19 18.03 5.74
C ARG A 451 -27.71 18.28 7.16
N GLY A 452 -28.15 19.36 7.79
CA GLY A 452 -27.93 19.48 9.23
C GLY A 452 -28.72 18.36 9.91
N GLU A 453 -28.06 17.34 10.45
CA GLU A 453 -28.73 16.41 11.35
C GLU A 453 -29.29 17.24 12.50
N GLN A 454 -30.62 17.23 12.66
CA GLN A 454 -31.19 17.59 13.95
C GLN A 454 -30.82 16.45 14.91
N PRO A 455 -30.27 16.76 16.10
CA PRO A 455 -29.99 15.72 17.08
C PRO A 455 -31.26 14.91 17.32
N PRO A 456 -31.17 13.57 17.39
CA PRO A 456 -32.36 12.73 17.53
C PRO A 456 -33.16 13.22 18.74
N ALA A 457 -34.48 13.39 18.55
CA ALA A 457 -35.40 13.71 19.63
C ALA A 457 -35.17 12.74 20.80
N LEU A 458 -35.31 13.23 22.04
CA LEU A 458 -35.14 12.53 23.33
C LEU A 458 -36.07 11.31 23.51
N GLN A 459 -35.99 10.34 22.62
CA GLN A 459 -36.54 9.01 22.73
C GLN A 459 -35.37 8.05 22.56
N GLN A 460 -34.58 7.96 23.64
CA GLN A 460 -33.51 6.99 23.81
C GLN A 460 -34.08 5.57 23.72
N ARG A 461 -34.13 5.04 22.49
CA ARG A 461 -33.79 3.64 22.29
C ARG A 461 -32.27 3.57 22.34
N PHE A 462 -31.73 2.59 23.08
CA PHE A 462 -30.30 2.32 23.11
C PHE A 462 -29.78 2.22 21.67
N ASP A 463 -29.01 3.21 21.22
CA ASP A 463 -28.35 3.17 19.92
C ASP A 463 -27.11 2.28 20.01
N VAL A 464 -27.34 0.97 19.98
CA VAL A 464 -26.32 -0.08 20.08
C VAL A 464 -25.21 0.11 19.03
N ILE A 465 -25.53 0.75 17.90
CA ILE A 465 -24.56 1.04 16.84
C ILE A 465 -23.70 2.25 17.22
N GLY A 466 -24.32 3.35 17.66
CA GLY A 466 -23.61 4.56 18.11
C GLY A 466 -22.66 4.31 19.29
N PHE A 467 -23.06 3.48 20.26
CA PHE A 467 -22.24 3.15 21.43
C PHE A 467 -20.90 2.48 21.09
N GLN A 468 -20.76 1.87 19.91
CA GLN A 468 -19.48 1.26 19.50
C GLN A 468 -18.45 2.29 19.03
N PHE A 469 -18.85 3.54 18.80
CA PHE A 469 -18.01 4.57 18.17
C PHE A 469 -17.98 5.89 18.95
N THR A 470 -18.08 5.85 20.28
CA THR A 470 -18.08 7.03 21.16
C THR A 470 -16.83 7.91 21.05
N ASP A 471 -15.74 7.36 20.53
CA ASP A 471 -14.45 8.04 20.45
C ASP A 471 -14.27 8.89 19.17
N PHE A 472 -15.29 8.93 18.31
CA PHE A 472 -15.34 9.67 17.04
C PHE A 472 -16.21 10.91 17.12
#